data_AF-A0A950G788-F1
#
_entry.id   AF-A0A950G788-F1
#
_cell.length_a   1.000
_cell.length_b   1.000
_cell.length_c   1.000
_cell.angle_alpha   90.00
_cell.angle_beta   90.00
_cell.angle_gamma   90.00
#
_symmetry.space_group_name_H-M   'P 1'
#
loop_
_entity.id
_entity.type
_entity.pdbx_description
1 polymer ?
#
loop_
_entity_poly.entity_id
_entity_poly.type
_entity_poly.pdbx_seq_one_letter_code
_entity_poly.pdbx_strand_id
1 'polypeptide(L)'
;MRIYSLEAPKPRKPSIASATVELIVTYLTEVLPKALWANRPKPAPGGDQIRAMRFGIGCIACVLMCASASVVRAAEDCGPNLSQAELDDCFGKIYKASDAQLNALYKQIEGRLKDDVATTRLLVTAQRAWLAFRDAECDFSSSAATGGTIRPMIDTICREGLTRKRIDDFNTYLKCQEGDLGCPVPAQPAAAKVTSPDPSAIVTAIYQRAAQGNGDSGGGFLYADKAVRPKFFSNSMVALWAQAEAKAERDGGAIDFDPVTNSPDPNIKSFKVATEKQTAATATASATMFGGWPRKFSA
;
A
#
# COMPACT_ATOMS: atom_id res chain seq x y z
N MET A 1 -36.71 5.01 -4.41
CA MET A 1 -36.89 3.56 -4.59
C MET A 1 -36.57 3.19 -6.04
N ARG A 2 -35.37 2.68 -6.31
CA ARG A 2 -35.06 1.57 -7.23
C ARG A 2 -33.60 1.20 -7.04
N ILE A 3 -33.43 -0.02 -6.53
CA ILE A 3 -32.19 -0.72 -6.24
C ILE A 3 -31.73 -1.33 -7.56
N TYR A 4 -30.46 -1.15 -7.95
CA TYR A 4 -29.86 -1.96 -9.01
C TYR A 4 -29.08 -3.13 -8.40
N SER A 5 -29.46 -4.30 -8.87
CA SER A 5 -28.98 -5.64 -8.54
C SER A 5 -27.51 -5.83 -8.93
N LEU A 6 -26.75 -6.52 -8.08
CA LEU A 6 -25.44 -7.06 -8.43
C LEU A 6 -25.66 -8.35 -9.23
N GLU A 7 -25.46 -8.31 -10.56
CA GLU A 7 -25.33 -9.54 -11.35
C GLU A 7 -23.93 -10.12 -11.20
N ALA A 8 -23.86 -11.42 -10.89
CA ALA A 8 -22.62 -12.18 -10.84
C ALA A 8 -21.94 -12.24 -12.23
N PRO A 9 -20.60 -12.28 -12.31
CA PRO A 9 -19.89 -12.32 -13.58
C PRO A 9 -20.20 -13.61 -14.34
N LYS A 10 -20.67 -13.47 -15.59
CA LYS A 10 -20.89 -14.61 -16.50
C LYS A 10 -19.57 -15.32 -16.82
N PRO A 11 -19.53 -16.66 -16.91
CA PRO A 11 -18.35 -17.38 -17.34
C PRO A 11 -17.98 -16.98 -18.78
N ARG A 12 -16.74 -16.52 -18.97
CA ARG A 12 -16.22 -16.13 -20.30
C ARG A 12 -16.08 -17.39 -21.16
N LYS A 13 -16.65 -17.36 -22.37
CA LYS A 13 -16.40 -18.38 -23.40
C LYS A 13 -14.90 -18.34 -23.77
N PRO A 14 -14.25 -19.49 -24.03
CA PRO A 14 -12.86 -19.51 -24.45
C PRO A 14 -12.71 -18.69 -25.74
N SER A 15 -11.74 -17.76 -25.75
CA SER A 15 -11.45 -16.95 -26.93
C SER A 15 -10.76 -17.81 -27.99
N ILE A 16 -10.83 -17.37 -29.25
CA ILE A 16 -10.16 -18.03 -30.38
C ILE A 16 -8.66 -18.22 -30.08
N ALA A 17 -8.03 -17.29 -29.36
CA ALA A 17 -6.64 -17.38 -28.94
C ALA A 17 -6.36 -18.56 -27.97
N SER A 18 -7.26 -18.87 -27.04
CA SER A 18 -7.11 -20.01 -26.13
C SER A 18 -7.12 -21.34 -26.89
N ALA A 19 -7.99 -21.46 -27.90
CA ALA A 19 -8.08 -22.66 -28.74
C ALA A 19 -6.86 -22.80 -29.68
N THR A 20 -6.35 -21.69 -30.22
CA THR A 20 -5.14 -21.69 -31.04
C THR A 20 -3.89 -22.06 -30.23
N VAL A 21 -3.81 -21.64 -28.96
CA VAL A 21 -2.71 -22.01 -28.05
C VAL A 21 -2.72 -23.51 -27.74
N GLU A 22 -3.88 -24.10 -27.44
CA GLU A 22 -3.97 -25.56 -27.19
C GLU A 22 -3.58 -26.38 -28.43
N LEU A 23 -4.00 -25.93 -29.62
CA LEU A 23 -3.64 -26.58 -30.90
C LEU A 23 -2.14 -26.51 -31.19
N ILE A 24 -1.49 -25.36 -30.94
CA ILE A 24 -0.04 -25.19 -31.16
C ILE A 24 0.76 -26.00 -30.15
N VAL A 25 0.35 -26.02 -28.87
CA VAL A 25 0.99 -26.83 -27.84
C VAL A 25 0.91 -28.31 -28.20
N THR A 26 -0.28 -28.81 -28.58
CA THR A 26 -0.47 -30.21 -28.97
C THR A 26 0.35 -30.58 -30.22
N TYR A 27 0.42 -29.69 -31.21
CA TYR A 27 1.22 -29.93 -32.41
C TYR A 27 2.73 -30.02 -32.10
N LEU A 28 3.24 -29.16 -31.22
CA LEU A 28 4.66 -29.12 -30.86
C LEU A 28 5.09 -30.21 -29.88
N THR A 29 4.25 -30.57 -28.91
CA THR A 29 4.61 -31.56 -27.88
C THR A 29 4.29 -32.99 -28.29
N GLU A 30 3.28 -33.21 -29.13
CA GLU A 30 2.83 -34.57 -29.46
C GLU A 30 3.06 -34.96 -30.91
N VAL A 31 2.83 -34.05 -31.86
CA VAL A 31 2.83 -34.39 -33.30
C VAL A 31 4.24 -34.27 -33.89
N LEU A 32 4.92 -33.15 -33.66
CA LEU A 32 6.28 -32.90 -34.18
C LEU A 32 7.30 -33.94 -33.72
N PRO A 33 7.34 -34.36 -32.43
CA PRO A 33 8.32 -35.35 -31.97
C PRO A 33 8.09 -36.74 -32.59
N LYS A 34 6.82 -37.13 -32.81
CA LYS A 34 6.47 -38.40 -33.46
C LYS A 34 6.86 -38.40 -34.94
N ALA A 35 6.60 -37.29 -35.64
CA ALA A 35 7.00 -37.12 -37.05
C ALA A 35 8.53 -37.13 -37.23
N LEU A 36 9.27 -36.49 -36.31
CA LEU A 36 10.73 -36.49 -36.31
C LEU A 36 11.33 -37.86 -35.95
N TRP A 37 10.62 -38.70 -35.20
CA TRP A 37 11.05 -40.07 -34.90
C TRP A 37 10.80 -41.03 -36.06
N ALA A 38 9.70 -40.85 -36.81
CA ALA A 38 9.32 -41.70 -37.93
C ALA A 38 10.30 -41.62 -39.13
N ASN A 39 10.98 -40.48 -39.31
CA ASN A 39 11.90 -40.25 -40.43
C ASN A 39 13.39 -40.37 -40.07
N ARG A 40 13.75 -41.09 -39.00
CA ARG A 40 15.16 -41.33 -38.70
C ARG A 40 15.80 -42.26 -39.74
N PRO A 41 16.95 -41.89 -40.33
CA PRO A 41 17.72 -42.83 -41.15
C PRO A 41 18.17 -44.02 -40.28
N LYS A 42 17.99 -45.25 -40.78
CA LYS A 42 18.45 -46.46 -40.09
C LYS A 42 19.99 -46.46 -40.02
N PRO A 43 20.59 -46.83 -38.88
CA PRO A 43 22.04 -46.90 -38.77
C PRO A 43 22.59 -48.00 -39.69
N ALA A 44 23.62 -47.66 -40.47
CA ALA A 44 24.35 -48.64 -41.28
C ALA A 44 25.16 -49.58 -40.36
N PRO A 45 25.26 -50.88 -40.68
CA PRO A 45 25.96 -51.84 -39.85
C PRO A 45 27.48 -51.75 -40.08
N GLY A 46 28.22 -51.48 -39.00
CA GLY A 46 29.68 -51.55 -38.96
C GLY A 46 30.37 -50.19 -39.05
N GLY A 47 30.81 -49.67 -37.91
CA GLY A 47 31.58 -48.41 -37.87
C GLY A 47 31.57 -47.81 -36.47
N ASP A 48 32.53 -48.24 -35.66
CA ASP A 48 32.74 -47.88 -34.26
C ASP A 48 33.29 -46.45 -34.12
N GLN A 49 32.50 -45.40 -34.40
CA GLN A 49 32.88 -43.99 -34.15
C GLN A 49 31.67 -43.03 -34.17
N ILE A 50 30.90 -42.85 -33.08
CA ILE A 50 30.19 -41.57 -32.81
C ILE A 50 30.06 -41.36 -31.29
N ARG A 51 31.08 -40.74 -30.69
CA ARG A 51 31.00 -40.10 -29.36
C ARG A 51 31.04 -38.58 -29.50
N ALA A 52 30.25 -38.00 -30.43
CA ALA A 52 30.28 -36.55 -30.67
C ALA A 52 29.01 -35.98 -31.33
N MET A 53 27.79 -36.32 -30.87
CA MET A 53 26.61 -35.53 -31.27
C MET A 53 25.38 -35.71 -30.38
N ARG A 54 25.55 -35.80 -29.05
CA ARG A 54 24.42 -35.87 -28.09
C ARG A 54 24.21 -34.61 -27.24
N PHE A 55 25.02 -33.57 -27.45
CA PHE A 55 24.94 -32.33 -26.69
C PHE A 55 24.46 -31.09 -27.48
N GLY A 56 24.28 -31.18 -28.81
CA GLY A 56 23.97 -30.02 -29.65
C GLY A 56 22.49 -29.65 -29.82
N ILE A 57 21.55 -30.57 -29.58
CA ILE A 57 20.12 -30.35 -29.89
C ILE A 57 19.32 -29.94 -28.63
N GLY A 58 19.77 -30.31 -27.43
CA GLY A 58 19.10 -29.95 -26.18
C GLY A 58 19.22 -28.47 -25.80
N CYS A 59 20.32 -27.81 -26.18
CA CYS A 59 20.54 -26.40 -25.84
C CYS A 59 19.76 -25.42 -26.73
N ILE A 60 19.46 -25.77 -27.98
CA ILE A 60 18.72 -24.87 -28.90
C ILE A 60 17.22 -24.85 -28.57
N ALA A 61 16.66 -25.99 -28.14
CA ALA A 61 15.25 -26.07 -27.74
C ALA A 61 14.95 -25.31 -26.43
N CYS A 62 15.91 -25.26 -25.49
CA CYS A 62 15.74 -24.54 -24.22
C CYS A 62 15.84 -23.01 -24.41
N VAL A 63 16.70 -22.54 -25.32
CA VAL A 63 16.84 -21.10 -25.63
C VAL A 63 15.63 -20.54 -26.38
N LEU A 64 14.97 -21.33 -27.24
CA LEU A 64 13.72 -20.93 -27.90
C LEU A 64 12.50 -20.96 -26.98
N MET A 65 12.55 -21.71 -25.86
CA MET A 65 11.44 -21.79 -24.89
C MET A 65 11.45 -20.65 -23.86
N CYS A 66 12.57 -19.95 -23.66
CA CYS A 66 12.65 -18.77 -22.79
C CYS A 66 12.35 -17.43 -23.51
N ALA A 67 12.36 -17.39 -24.84
CA ALA A 67 12.08 -16.18 -25.62
C ALA A 67 10.57 -15.83 -25.73
N SER A 68 9.68 -16.75 -25.33
CA SER A 68 8.24 -16.60 -25.50
C SER A 68 7.54 -15.80 -24.38
N ALA A 69 8.14 -15.67 -23.19
CA ALA A 69 7.48 -14.96 -22.08
C ALA A 69 7.38 -13.44 -22.31
N SER A 70 8.38 -12.84 -22.96
CA SER A 70 8.42 -11.39 -23.21
C SER A 70 7.49 -10.94 -24.35
N VAL A 71 7.33 -11.79 -25.37
CA VAL A 71 6.46 -11.49 -26.54
C VAL A 71 4.98 -11.61 -26.18
N VAL A 72 4.62 -12.49 -25.23
CA VAL A 72 3.23 -12.71 -24.79
C VAL A 72 2.62 -11.47 -24.12
N ARG A 73 3.41 -10.71 -23.34
CA ARG A 73 2.91 -9.46 -22.72
C ARG A 73 2.64 -8.35 -23.74
N ALA A 74 3.46 -8.27 -24.80
CA ALA A 74 3.29 -7.26 -25.84
C ALA A 74 2.02 -7.45 -26.68
N ALA A 75 1.63 -8.69 -26.94
CA ALA A 75 0.43 -8.98 -27.71
C ALA A 75 -0.87 -8.67 -26.93
N GLU A 76 -0.88 -8.77 -25.60
CA GLU A 76 -2.06 -8.45 -24.78
C GLU A 76 -2.29 -6.93 -24.65
N ASP A 77 -1.22 -6.16 -24.46
CA ASP A 77 -1.31 -4.71 -24.24
C ASP A 77 -1.34 -3.90 -25.57
N CYS A 78 -0.70 -4.38 -26.63
CA CYS A 78 -0.55 -3.67 -27.90
C CYS A 78 -1.16 -4.36 -29.13
N GLY A 79 -1.52 -5.64 -29.02
CA GLY A 79 -2.04 -6.45 -30.13
C GLY A 79 -0.97 -7.15 -30.97
N PRO A 80 -1.34 -8.16 -31.79
CA PRO A 80 -0.40 -8.91 -32.60
C PRO A 80 -0.01 -8.16 -33.90
N ASN A 81 1.10 -8.60 -34.52
CA ASN A 81 1.57 -8.18 -35.85
C ASN A 81 2.01 -6.70 -35.99
N LEU A 82 2.55 -6.10 -34.93
CA LEU A 82 3.16 -4.77 -34.99
C LEU A 82 4.65 -4.86 -35.35
N SER A 83 5.13 -3.90 -36.14
CA SER A 83 6.57 -3.66 -36.33
C SER A 83 7.22 -3.20 -35.03
N GLN A 84 8.56 -3.29 -34.94
CA GLN A 84 9.30 -2.83 -33.76
C GLN A 84 8.99 -1.37 -33.40
N ALA A 85 8.89 -0.49 -34.40
CA ALA A 85 8.58 0.93 -34.18
C ALA A 85 7.16 1.14 -33.66
N GLU A 86 6.19 0.35 -34.12
CA GLU A 86 4.81 0.41 -33.63
C GLU A 86 4.68 -0.16 -32.21
N LEU A 87 5.47 -1.19 -31.87
CA LEU A 87 5.57 -1.70 -30.50
C LEU A 87 6.18 -0.66 -29.56
N ASP A 88 7.26 0.00 -29.97
CA ASP A 88 7.91 1.05 -29.18
C ASP A 88 6.95 2.22 -28.91
N ASP A 89 6.19 2.66 -29.92
CA ASP A 89 5.18 3.71 -29.76
C ASP A 89 4.03 3.27 -28.83
N CYS A 90 3.53 2.05 -29.01
CA CYS A 90 2.46 1.52 -28.16
C CYS A 90 2.87 1.45 -26.69
N PHE A 91 4.02 0.82 -26.39
CA PHE A 91 4.52 0.76 -25.01
C PHE A 91 4.88 2.14 -24.46
N GLY A 92 5.38 3.05 -25.30
CA GLY A 92 5.58 4.44 -24.92
C GLY A 92 4.29 5.13 -24.47
N LYS A 93 3.16 4.88 -25.15
CA LYS A 93 1.84 5.39 -24.76
C LYS A 93 1.34 4.77 -23.45
N ILE A 94 1.48 3.47 -23.28
CA ILE A 94 1.09 2.77 -22.04
C ILE A 94 1.89 3.29 -20.84
N TYR A 95 3.21 3.45 -21.02
CA TYR A 95 4.06 4.04 -20.00
C TYR A 95 3.64 5.47 -19.65
N LYS A 96 3.38 6.32 -20.65
CA LYS A 96 2.89 7.70 -20.43
C LYS A 96 1.56 7.73 -19.66
N ALA A 97 0.63 6.82 -19.98
CA ALA A 97 -0.64 6.72 -19.26
C ALA A 97 -0.43 6.35 -17.78
N SER A 98 0.44 5.36 -17.51
CA SER A 98 0.80 4.97 -16.15
C SER A 98 1.52 6.10 -15.40
N ASP A 99 2.45 6.80 -16.04
CA ASP A 99 3.15 7.94 -15.44
C ASP A 99 2.18 9.09 -15.10
N ALA A 100 1.23 9.39 -15.99
CA ALA A 100 0.18 10.37 -15.72
C ALA A 100 -0.69 9.97 -14.51
N GLN A 101 -1.05 8.69 -14.39
CA GLN A 101 -1.80 8.18 -13.25
C GLN A 101 -0.99 8.28 -11.94
N LEU A 102 0.30 7.92 -11.97
CA LEU A 102 1.19 8.05 -10.81
C LEU A 102 1.26 9.51 -10.35
N ASN A 103 1.44 10.45 -11.28
CA ASN A 103 1.50 11.88 -10.98
C ASN A 103 0.16 12.42 -10.44
N ALA A 104 -0.97 11.91 -10.92
CA ALA A 104 -2.28 12.27 -10.38
C ALA A 104 -2.44 11.81 -8.92
N LEU A 105 -2.04 10.57 -8.61
CA LEU A 105 -2.06 10.04 -7.24
C LEU A 105 -1.07 10.77 -6.32
N TYR A 106 0.11 11.11 -6.84
CA TYR A 106 1.10 11.92 -6.11
C TYR A 106 0.50 13.26 -5.68
N LYS A 107 -0.14 13.99 -6.61
CA LYS A 107 -0.83 15.25 -6.31
C LYS A 107 -1.99 15.08 -5.32
N GLN A 108 -2.72 13.96 -5.41
CA GLN A 108 -3.78 13.65 -4.45
C GLN A 108 -3.21 13.45 -3.04
N ILE A 109 -2.09 12.74 -2.92
CA ILE A 109 -1.37 12.53 -1.67
C ILE A 109 -0.84 13.85 -1.11
N GLU A 110 -0.15 14.66 -1.92
CA GLU A 110 0.30 16.00 -1.51
C GLU A 110 -0.88 16.87 -1.06
N GLY A 111 -2.01 16.76 -1.77
CA GLY A 111 -3.27 17.37 -1.37
C GLY A 111 -3.66 16.99 0.05
N ARG A 112 -3.64 15.69 0.41
CA ARG A 112 -3.93 15.20 1.76
C ARG A 112 -2.95 15.70 2.82
N LEU A 113 -1.68 15.84 2.47
CA LEU A 113 -0.61 16.26 3.37
C LEU A 113 -0.36 17.77 3.39
N LYS A 114 -1.21 18.59 2.76
CA LYS A 114 -0.98 20.03 2.58
C LYS A 114 -0.63 20.78 3.89
N ASP A 115 -1.18 20.33 5.03
CA ASP A 115 -0.99 20.93 6.34
C ASP A 115 0.09 20.19 7.18
N ASP A 116 0.65 19.08 6.66
CA ASP A 116 1.74 18.29 7.26
C ASP A 116 3.01 18.41 6.40
N VAL A 117 3.75 19.49 6.66
CA VAL A 117 5.00 19.81 5.93
C VAL A 117 6.09 18.75 6.16
N ALA A 118 6.15 18.16 7.35
CA ALA A 118 7.18 17.18 7.69
C ALA A 118 6.97 15.88 6.88
N THR A 119 5.76 15.34 6.87
CA THR A 119 5.43 14.13 6.12
C THR A 119 5.48 14.38 4.61
N THR A 120 5.09 15.57 4.14
CA THR A 120 5.25 15.95 2.72
C THR A 120 6.73 15.88 2.28
N ARG A 121 7.67 16.37 3.11
CA ARG A 121 9.11 16.26 2.79
C ARG A 121 9.59 14.81 2.74
N LEU A 122 9.06 13.94 3.59
CA LEU A 122 9.37 12.50 3.54
C LEU A 122 8.88 11.87 2.24
N LEU A 123 7.65 12.20 1.80
CA LEU A 123 7.11 11.74 0.51
C LEU A 123 7.99 12.19 -0.66
N VAL A 124 8.35 13.47 -0.72
CA VAL A 124 9.20 14.02 -1.79
C VAL A 124 10.55 13.30 -1.84
N THR A 125 11.16 13.07 -0.68
CA THR A 125 12.42 12.36 -0.56
C THR A 125 12.29 10.93 -1.07
N ALA A 126 11.24 10.22 -0.65
CA ALA A 126 10.95 8.86 -1.09
C ALA A 126 10.71 8.77 -2.60
N GLN A 127 10.01 9.73 -3.22
CA GLN A 127 9.81 9.72 -4.67
C GLN A 127 11.09 9.96 -5.46
N ARG A 128 11.94 10.89 -5.01
CA ARG A 128 13.24 11.14 -5.67
C ARG A 128 14.13 9.89 -5.63
N ALA A 129 14.18 9.22 -4.48
CA ALA A 129 14.92 7.97 -4.34
C ALA A 129 14.32 6.86 -5.23
N TRP A 130 12.98 6.76 -5.28
CA TRP A 130 12.30 5.80 -6.15
C TRP A 130 12.57 6.04 -7.64
N LEU A 131 12.58 7.29 -8.10
CA LEU A 131 12.93 7.63 -9.49
C LEU A 131 14.36 7.20 -9.83
N ALA A 132 15.33 7.50 -8.96
CA ALA A 132 16.70 7.08 -9.14
C ALA A 132 16.85 5.55 -9.18
N PHE A 133 16.15 4.84 -8.29
CA PHE A 133 16.09 3.37 -8.29
C PHE A 133 15.49 2.84 -9.60
N ARG A 134 14.33 3.35 -10.03
CA ARG A 134 13.65 2.92 -11.25
C ARG A 134 14.56 3.07 -12.46
N ASP A 135 15.21 4.23 -12.58
CA ASP A 135 16.06 4.53 -13.71
C ASP A 135 17.28 3.59 -13.74
N ALA A 136 17.94 3.37 -12.60
CA ALA A 136 19.07 2.44 -12.49
C ALA A 136 18.66 0.98 -12.76
N GLU A 137 17.51 0.54 -12.23
CA GLU A 137 16.99 -0.81 -12.44
C GLU A 137 16.62 -1.07 -13.91
N CYS A 138 16.05 -0.07 -14.59
CA CYS A 138 15.68 -0.21 -16.00
C CYS A 138 16.89 -0.12 -16.95
N ASP A 139 17.91 0.66 -16.59
CA ASP A 139 19.20 0.61 -17.29
C ASP A 139 19.88 -0.77 -17.13
N PHE A 140 19.86 -1.33 -15.93
CA PHE A 140 20.41 -2.67 -15.67
C PHE A 140 19.62 -3.77 -16.39
N SER A 141 18.30 -3.83 -16.24
CA SER A 141 17.46 -4.89 -16.83
C SER A 141 17.44 -4.85 -18.37
N SER A 142 17.66 -3.68 -18.97
CA SER A 142 17.78 -3.53 -20.43
C SER A 142 19.21 -3.72 -20.96
N SER A 143 20.20 -3.95 -20.09
CA SER A 143 21.62 -4.00 -20.47
C SER A 143 21.98 -5.12 -21.44
N ALA A 144 21.27 -6.26 -21.38
CA ALA A 144 21.47 -7.38 -22.30
C ALA A 144 21.12 -7.04 -23.76
N ALA A 145 20.35 -5.97 -23.99
CA ALA A 145 19.94 -5.49 -25.30
C ALA A 145 20.74 -4.26 -25.77
N THR A 146 21.80 -3.85 -25.05
CA THR A 146 22.62 -2.67 -25.42
C THR A 146 23.10 -2.73 -26.87
N GLY A 147 22.89 -1.65 -27.62
CA GLY A 147 23.21 -1.55 -29.04
C GLY A 147 22.16 -2.13 -30.00
N GLY A 148 21.16 -2.85 -29.48
CA GLY A 148 20.04 -3.39 -30.25
C GLY A 148 18.86 -2.42 -30.34
N THR A 149 18.09 -2.52 -31.43
CA THR A 149 16.87 -1.72 -31.65
C THR A 149 15.74 -2.04 -30.69
N ILE A 150 15.79 -3.19 -30.01
CA ILE A 150 14.77 -3.62 -29.03
C ILE A 150 14.97 -3.02 -27.63
N ARG A 151 16.16 -2.46 -27.33
CA ARG A 151 16.48 -1.93 -25.99
C ARG A 151 15.49 -0.88 -25.49
N PRO A 152 15.09 0.15 -26.28
CA PRO A 152 14.14 1.15 -25.83
C PRO A 152 12.79 0.56 -25.40
N MET A 153 12.34 -0.48 -26.09
CA MET A 153 11.14 -1.23 -25.73
C MET A 153 11.27 -1.88 -24.35
N ILE A 154 12.38 -2.59 -24.12
CA ILE A 154 12.63 -3.31 -22.87
C ILE A 154 12.73 -2.34 -21.69
N ASP A 155 13.46 -1.23 -21.87
CA ASP A 155 13.54 -0.15 -20.88
C ASP A 155 12.16 0.45 -20.58
N THR A 156 11.35 0.73 -21.60
CA THR A 156 9.99 1.26 -21.43
C THR A 156 9.08 0.30 -20.68
N ILE A 157 9.13 -1.00 -21.00
CA ILE A 157 8.37 -2.04 -20.30
C ILE A 157 8.78 -2.13 -18.82
N CYS A 158 10.08 -2.04 -18.52
CA CYS A 158 10.56 -2.01 -17.14
C CYS A 158 10.00 -0.80 -16.38
N ARG A 159 10.12 0.39 -16.97
CA ARG A 159 9.65 1.64 -16.35
C ARG A 159 8.16 1.58 -16.06
N GLU A 160 7.38 1.10 -17.02
CA GLU A 160 5.95 0.88 -16.89
C GLU A 160 5.61 -0.08 -15.74
N GLY A 161 6.28 -1.24 -15.70
CA GLY A 161 6.05 -2.26 -14.69
C GLY A 161 6.45 -1.84 -13.27
N LEU A 162 7.43 -0.95 -13.11
CA LEU A 162 7.76 -0.33 -11.82
C LEU A 162 6.79 0.80 -11.46
N THR A 163 6.37 1.61 -12.43
CA THR A 163 5.36 2.66 -12.23
C THR A 163 4.02 2.07 -11.77
N ARG A 164 3.56 0.95 -12.35
CA ARG A 164 2.34 0.26 -11.87
C ARG A 164 2.44 -0.20 -10.42
N LYS A 165 3.58 -0.77 -10.00
CA LYS A 165 3.78 -1.14 -8.59
C LYS A 165 3.73 0.08 -7.67
N ARG A 166 4.31 1.20 -8.10
CA ARG A 166 4.27 2.44 -7.32
C ARG A 166 2.86 3.03 -7.22
N ILE A 167 2.06 2.92 -8.28
CA ILE A 167 0.63 3.24 -8.26
C ILE A 167 -0.10 2.38 -7.22
N ASP A 168 0.21 1.10 -7.13
CA ASP A 168 -0.40 0.20 -6.14
C ASP A 168 0.00 0.57 -4.69
N ASP A 169 1.27 0.93 -4.45
CA ASP A 169 1.71 1.48 -3.16
C ASP A 169 0.86 2.71 -2.78
N PHE A 170 0.72 3.67 -3.71
CA PHE A 170 -0.04 4.89 -3.49
C PHE A 170 -1.52 4.63 -3.25
N ASN A 171 -2.12 3.72 -4.02
CA ASN A 171 -3.50 3.31 -3.80
C ASN A 171 -3.68 2.66 -2.43
N THR A 172 -2.69 1.88 -1.97
CA THR A 172 -2.70 1.28 -0.63
C THR A 172 -2.67 2.37 0.43
N TYR A 173 -1.75 3.33 0.29
CA TYR A 173 -1.68 4.47 1.19
C TYR A 173 -2.96 5.31 1.18
N LEU A 174 -3.62 5.47 0.04
CA LEU A 174 -4.84 6.28 -0.05
C LEU A 174 -6.08 5.60 0.54
N LYS A 175 -6.04 4.27 0.77
CA LYS A 175 -7.15 3.45 1.29
C LYS A 175 -7.15 3.26 2.81
N CYS A 176 -6.06 3.60 3.50
CA CYS A 176 -5.98 3.38 4.94
C CYS A 176 -6.93 4.32 5.72
N GLN A 177 -7.48 3.81 6.82
CA GLN A 177 -8.42 4.52 7.68
C GLN A 177 -7.67 5.35 8.74
N GLU A 178 -8.28 6.44 9.20
CA GLU A 178 -7.77 7.20 10.34
C GLU A 178 -7.65 6.29 11.58
N GLY A 179 -6.47 6.22 12.20
CA GLY A 179 -6.19 5.37 13.37
C GLY A 179 -5.36 4.10 13.07
N ASP A 180 -5.11 3.77 11.82
CA ASP A 180 -4.15 2.74 11.44
C ASP A 180 -2.71 3.29 11.58
N LEU A 181 -1.93 2.71 12.49
CA LEU A 181 -0.53 3.09 12.75
C LEU A 181 0.39 2.88 11.53
N GLY A 182 -0.07 2.12 10.53
CA GLY A 182 0.61 1.93 9.25
C GLY A 182 0.23 2.92 8.15
N CYS A 183 -0.63 3.91 8.42
CA CYS A 183 -1.19 4.81 7.41
C CYS A 183 -0.38 6.12 7.27
N PRO A 184 0.47 6.29 6.23
CA PRO A 184 1.29 7.49 6.08
C PRO A 184 0.50 8.71 5.55
N VAL A 185 -0.67 8.50 4.95
CA VAL A 185 -1.51 9.55 4.33
C VAL A 185 -2.99 9.33 4.67
N PRO A 186 -3.37 9.56 5.94
CA PRO A 186 -4.75 9.47 6.37
C PRO A 186 -5.66 10.33 5.48
N ALA A 187 -6.88 9.85 5.24
CA ALA A 187 -7.84 10.58 4.42
C ALA A 187 -8.02 12.00 4.98
N GLN A 188 -7.94 13.02 4.12
CA GLN A 188 -8.29 14.36 4.54
C GLN A 188 -9.75 14.38 5.00
N PRO A 189 -10.08 15.03 6.13
CA PRO A 189 -11.46 15.29 6.48
C PRO A 189 -12.04 16.26 5.45
N ALA A 190 -12.62 15.72 4.37
CA ALA A 190 -13.59 16.44 3.59
C ALA A 190 -14.65 16.94 4.57
N ALA A 191 -14.97 18.23 4.52
CA ALA A 191 -15.98 18.86 5.36
C ALA A 191 -17.13 17.88 5.65
N ALA A 192 -17.21 17.46 6.91
CA ALA A 192 -18.13 16.51 7.50
C ALA A 192 -19.33 16.09 6.62
N LYS A 193 -19.24 14.91 6.01
CA LYS A 193 -20.31 13.94 6.18
C LYS A 193 -19.80 12.86 7.13
N VAL A 194 -19.90 13.19 8.41
CA VAL A 194 -19.79 12.28 9.54
C VAL A 194 -20.84 11.19 9.35
N THR A 195 -20.48 10.08 8.71
CA THR A 195 -21.08 8.79 9.06
C THR A 195 -20.29 8.25 10.25
N SER A 196 -20.53 8.91 11.39
CA SER A 196 -20.03 8.69 12.76
C SER A 196 -18.86 7.72 12.95
N PRO A 197 -17.61 8.20 13.13
CA PRO A 197 -16.79 7.67 14.21
C PRO A 197 -17.52 8.02 15.50
N ASP A 198 -17.77 7.04 16.37
CA ASP A 198 -18.32 7.31 17.70
C ASP A 198 -17.48 8.43 18.35
N PRO A 199 -18.03 9.63 18.62
CA PRO A 199 -17.25 10.73 19.19
C PRO A 199 -16.64 10.37 20.54
N SER A 200 -17.18 9.33 21.18
CA SER A 200 -16.62 8.73 22.38
C SER A 200 -15.25 8.06 22.16
N ALA A 201 -14.81 7.84 20.91
CA ALA A 201 -13.55 7.14 20.61
C ALA A 201 -12.31 7.88 21.12
N ILE A 202 -12.30 9.22 21.06
CA ILE A 202 -11.19 10.03 21.61
C ILE A 202 -11.13 9.88 23.14
N VAL A 203 -12.29 9.97 23.79
CA VAL A 203 -12.40 9.78 25.25
C VAL A 203 -12.04 8.35 25.63
N THR A 204 -12.46 7.36 24.83
CA THR A 204 -12.10 5.96 25.01
C THR A 204 -10.58 5.77 24.91
N ALA A 205 -9.90 6.36 23.93
CA ALA A 205 -8.45 6.27 23.80
C ALA A 205 -7.71 6.90 25.00
N ILE A 206 -8.20 8.04 25.51
CA ILE A 206 -7.66 8.68 26.71
C ILE A 206 -7.78 7.74 27.92
N TYR A 207 -8.95 7.15 28.13
CA TYR A 207 -9.20 6.25 29.26
C TYR A 207 -8.49 4.89 29.12
N GLN A 208 -8.33 4.37 27.91
CA GLN A 208 -7.50 3.18 27.65
C GLN A 208 -6.05 3.41 28.03
N ARG A 209 -5.49 4.57 27.66
CA ARG A 209 -4.12 4.94 28.00
C ARG A 209 -3.98 5.18 29.51
N ALA A 210 -4.97 5.82 30.12
CA ALA A 210 -4.97 6.07 31.55
C ALA A 210 -5.10 4.79 32.40
N ALA A 211 -5.71 3.73 31.85
CA ALA A 211 -5.81 2.42 32.49
C ALA A 211 -4.55 1.52 32.29
N GLN A 212 -3.55 1.95 31.51
CA GLN A 212 -2.30 1.20 31.36
C GLN A 212 -1.55 1.11 32.69
N GLY A 213 -0.81 0.01 32.90
CA GLY A 213 -0.04 -0.18 34.15
C GLY A 213 -0.92 -0.25 35.40
N ASN A 214 -2.08 -0.91 35.33
CA ASN A 214 -3.11 -1.01 36.38
C ASN A 214 -3.85 0.29 36.73
N GLY A 215 -3.65 1.34 35.94
CA GLY A 215 -4.38 2.60 36.10
C GLY A 215 -3.85 3.52 37.21
N ASP A 216 -2.74 3.15 37.84
CA ASP A 216 -2.11 3.91 38.94
C ASP A 216 -1.48 5.23 38.46
N SER A 217 -1.18 5.35 37.16
CA SER A 217 -0.65 6.57 36.55
C SER A 217 -1.73 7.55 36.07
N GLY A 218 -2.99 7.10 35.98
CA GLY A 218 -4.09 7.91 35.44
C GLY A 218 -3.75 8.65 34.13
N GLY A 219 -4.12 9.92 34.08
CA GLY A 219 -3.80 10.89 33.06
C GLY A 219 -2.38 11.46 33.10
N GLY A 220 -1.43 10.84 33.81
CA GLY A 220 -0.02 11.27 33.94
C GLY A 220 0.64 11.68 32.62
N PHE A 221 0.33 10.96 31.54
CA PHE A 221 0.83 11.25 30.20
C PHE A 221 0.40 12.62 29.64
N LEU A 222 -0.65 13.24 30.18
CA LEU A 222 -1.14 14.56 29.75
C LEU A 222 -0.44 15.69 30.47
N TYR A 223 -0.12 15.55 31.75
CA TYR A 223 0.51 16.63 32.53
C TYR A 223 2.02 16.48 32.65
N ALA A 224 2.58 15.27 32.63
CA ALA A 224 4.04 15.05 32.70
C ALA A 224 4.77 15.30 31.37
N ASP A 225 4.15 14.98 30.23
CA ASP A 225 4.74 15.15 28.90
C ASP A 225 4.01 16.21 28.08
N LYS A 226 4.62 17.40 27.99
CA LYS A 226 4.05 18.54 27.23
C LYS A 226 3.92 18.25 25.74
N ALA A 227 4.76 17.39 25.17
CA ALA A 227 4.77 17.06 23.74
C ALA A 227 3.59 16.16 23.34
N VAL A 228 2.95 15.49 24.30
CA VAL A 228 1.83 14.58 24.07
C VAL A 228 0.48 15.31 24.03
N ARG A 229 0.37 16.47 24.69
CA ARG A 229 -0.89 17.25 24.79
C ARG A 229 -1.56 17.59 23.46
N PRO A 230 -0.83 18.01 22.40
CA PRO A 230 -1.46 18.31 21.10
C PRO A 230 -2.12 17.11 20.43
N LYS A 231 -1.85 15.88 20.89
CA LYS A 231 -2.50 14.66 20.39
C LYS A 231 -3.90 14.45 20.97
N PHE A 232 -4.21 15.08 22.11
CA PHE A 232 -5.44 14.86 22.86
C PHE A 232 -6.27 16.12 23.08
N PHE A 233 -5.64 17.30 23.03
CA PHE A 233 -6.27 18.59 23.27
C PHE A 233 -6.17 19.50 22.06
N SER A 234 -7.15 20.41 21.92
CA SER A 234 -7.11 21.47 20.90
C SER A 234 -5.95 22.43 21.13
N ASN A 235 -5.49 23.10 20.07
CA ASN A 235 -4.45 24.13 20.15
C ASN A 235 -4.78 25.23 21.17
N SER A 236 -6.06 25.63 21.27
CA SER A 236 -6.51 26.61 22.25
C SER A 236 -6.38 26.11 23.69
N MET A 237 -6.73 24.85 23.95
CA MET A 237 -6.61 24.24 25.28
C MET A 237 -5.15 24.05 25.68
N VAL A 238 -4.28 23.62 24.75
CA VAL A 238 -2.84 23.52 24.98
C VAL A 238 -2.23 24.89 25.32
N ALA A 239 -2.63 25.94 24.60
CA ALA A 239 -2.16 27.30 24.87
C ALA A 239 -2.61 27.81 26.25
N LEU A 240 -3.87 27.57 26.63
CA LEU A 240 -4.39 27.93 27.97
C LEU A 240 -3.66 27.18 29.09
N TRP A 241 -3.37 25.90 28.88
CA TRP A 241 -2.61 25.10 29.84
C TRP A 241 -1.20 25.64 30.02
N ALA A 242 -0.52 26.00 28.93
CA ALA A 242 0.82 26.59 29.00
C ALA A 242 0.81 27.93 29.77
N GLN A 243 -0.23 28.74 29.60
CA GLN A 243 -0.41 29.96 30.39
C GLN A 243 -0.63 29.67 31.88
N ALA A 244 -1.37 28.62 32.21
CA ALA A 244 -1.59 28.21 33.59
C ALA A 244 -0.29 27.71 34.25
N GLU A 245 0.53 26.93 33.53
CA GLU A 245 1.84 26.48 34.00
C GLU A 245 2.82 27.62 34.21
N ALA A 246 2.82 28.62 33.33
CA ALA A 246 3.66 29.80 33.48
C ALA A 246 3.32 30.62 34.74
N LYS A 247 2.12 30.45 35.31
CA LYS A 247 1.66 31.11 36.53
C LYS A 247 1.76 30.23 37.78
N ALA A 248 2.05 28.93 37.62
CA ALA A 248 2.09 27.99 38.72
C ALA A 248 3.46 28.08 39.43
N GLU A 249 3.51 28.77 40.55
CA GLU A 249 4.73 28.98 41.36
C GLU A 249 5.12 27.77 42.25
N ARG A 250 4.53 26.58 42.04
CA ARG A 250 4.73 25.39 42.90
C ARG A 250 5.25 24.17 42.13
N ASP A 251 6.11 23.39 42.80
CA ASP A 251 6.49 22.04 42.38
C ASP A 251 5.26 21.13 42.40
N GLY A 252 4.72 20.84 41.22
CA GLY A 252 3.47 20.09 41.03
C GLY A 252 2.69 20.46 39.76
N GLY A 253 2.99 21.61 39.16
CA GLY A 253 2.34 22.07 37.92
C GLY A 253 1.06 22.89 38.17
N ALA A 254 0.36 23.20 37.09
CA ALA A 254 -0.80 24.13 37.13
C ALA A 254 -2.11 23.50 37.66
N ILE A 255 -2.16 22.18 37.75
CA ILE A 255 -3.36 21.42 38.10
C ILE A 255 -2.95 20.42 39.18
N ASP A 256 -3.61 20.45 40.33
CA ASP A 256 -3.32 19.65 41.53
C ASP A 256 -4.12 18.34 41.59
N PHE A 257 -4.91 18.04 40.57
CA PHE A 257 -5.68 16.80 40.41
C PHE A 257 -5.46 16.20 39.01
N ASP A 258 -5.70 14.89 38.87
CA ASP A 258 -5.64 14.23 37.58
C ASP A 258 -6.83 14.66 36.69
N PRO A 259 -6.59 15.28 35.52
CA PRO A 259 -7.64 15.86 34.68
C PRO A 259 -8.42 14.79 33.88
N VAL A 260 -7.95 13.54 33.82
CA VAL A 260 -8.67 12.44 33.18
C VAL A 260 -9.66 11.82 34.16
N THR A 261 -9.23 11.57 35.40
CA THR A 261 -10.05 10.89 36.41
C THR A 261 -10.78 11.84 37.36
N ASN A 262 -10.45 13.13 37.35
CA ASN A 262 -10.91 14.10 38.34
C ASN A 262 -10.67 13.60 39.78
N SER A 263 -9.47 13.05 40.03
CA SER A 263 -9.09 12.41 41.29
C SER A 263 -7.66 12.81 41.66
N PRO A 264 -7.34 13.01 42.95
CA PRO A 264 -5.94 13.18 43.40
C PRO A 264 -5.14 11.87 43.31
N ASP A 265 -5.81 10.72 43.46
CA ASP A 265 -5.22 9.38 43.36
C ASP A 265 -5.92 8.61 42.23
N PRO A 266 -5.39 8.59 41.00
CA PRO A 266 -6.01 7.87 39.89
C PRO A 266 -5.85 6.35 40.06
N ASN A 267 -6.93 5.61 39.85
CA ASN A 267 -6.91 4.15 39.76
C ASN A 267 -8.04 3.68 38.83
N ILE A 268 -7.73 3.51 37.53
CA ILE A 268 -8.72 3.09 36.54
C ILE A 268 -8.53 1.60 36.22
N LYS A 269 -9.34 0.72 36.82
CA LYS A 269 -9.31 -0.73 36.52
C LYS A 269 -10.12 -1.10 35.29
N SER A 270 -11.30 -0.51 35.15
CA SER A 270 -12.12 -0.60 33.96
C SER A 270 -12.97 0.65 33.81
N PHE A 271 -13.51 0.89 32.62
CA PHE A 271 -14.32 2.06 32.33
C PHE A 271 -15.31 1.77 31.21
N LYS A 272 -16.34 2.63 31.11
CA LYS A 272 -17.29 2.67 30.01
C LYS A 272 -17.42 4.10 29.54
N VAL A 273 -17.33 4.33 28.24
CA VAL A 273 -17.59 5.65 27.65
C VAL A 273 -18.92 5.60 26.90
N ALA A 274 -19.71 6.66 27.01
CA ALA A 274 -20.94 6.85 26.27
C ALA A 274 -21.00 8.27 25.71
N THR A 275 -21.45 8.41 24.46
CA THR A 275 -21.80 9.72 23.90
C THR A 275 -23.13 10.18 24.50
N GLU A 276 -23.15 11.33 25.16
CA GLU A 276 -24.34 11.91 25.80
C GLU A 276 -25.09 12.85 24.86
N LYS A 277 -24.35 13.73 24.16
CA LYS A 277 -24.93 14.71 23.23
C LYS A 277 -24.00 14.88 22.05
N GLN A 278 -24.56 14.94 20.84
CA GLN A 278 -23.79 15.19 19.63
C GLN A 278 -24.54 16.16 18.72
N THR A 279 -23.78 17.10 18.16
CA THR A 279 -24.19 17.99 17.08
C THR A 279 -23.27 17.77 15.87
N ALA A 280 -23.51 18.49 14.78
CA ALA A 280 -22.64 18.44 13.61
C ALA A 280 -21.20 18.92 13.86
N ALA A 281 -20.96 19.69 14.93
CA ALA A 281 -19.68 20.31 15.24
C ALA A 281 -19.13 19.97 16.63
N THR A 282 -19.93 19.39 17.52
CA THR A 282 -19.54 19.14 18.92
C THR A 282 -20.11 17.81 19.40
N ALA A 283 -19.37 17.14 20.29
CA ALA A 283 -19.88 15.98 21.01
C ALA A 283 -19.49 16.07 22.48
N THR A 284 -20.39 15.60 23.33
CA THR A 284 -20.23 15.44 24.77
C THR A 284 -20.30 13.95 25.03
N ALA A 285 -19.28 13.41 25.69
CA ALA A 285 -19.24 12.02 26.11
C ALA A 285 -18.93 11.97 27.61
N SER A 286 -19.51 10.98 28.30
CA SER A 286 -19.18 10.67 29.68
C SER A 286 -18.41 9.37 29.77
N ALA A 287 -17.46 9.34 30.69
CA ALA A 287 -16.75 8.14 31.07
C ALA A 287 -17.14 7.75 32.50
N THR A 288 -17.65 6.53 32.65
CA THR A 288 -17.89 5.92 33.96
C THR A 288 -16.73 5.00 34.28
N MET A 289 -16.03 5.26 35.38
CA MET A 289 -14.94 4.42 35.86
C MET A 289 -15.48 3.35 36.82
N PHE A 290 -14.95 2.14 36.72
CA PHE A 290 -15.29 1.00 37.56
C PHE A 290 -14.01 0.46 38.23
N GLY A 291 -14.10 0.27 39.54
CA GLY A 291 -12.94 -0.07 40.37
C GLY A 291 -12.25 1.19 40.90
N GLY A 292 -12.22 1.30 42.22
CA GLY A 292 -11.40 2.23 42.99
C GLY A 292 -11.02 1.50 44.28
N TRP A 293 -10.04 2.02 45.01
CA TRP A 293 -9.81 1.57 46.39
C TRP A 293 -11.14 1.54 47.15
N PRO A 294 -11.39 0.53 48.03
CA PRO A 294 -12.56 0.57 48.89
C PRO A 294 -12.53 1.90 49.63
N ARG A 295 -13.53 2.75 49.41
CA ARG A 295 -13.72 3.95 50.23
C ARG A 295 -13.94 3.45 51.65
N LYS A 296 -12.89 3.44 52.47
CA LYS A 296 -13.05 3.37 53.92
C LYS A 296 -13.73 4.66 54.31
N PHE A 297 -15.05 4.64 54.35
CA PHE A 297 -15.77 5.60 55.16
C PHE A 297 -15.47 5.21 56.59
N SER A 298 -14.49 5.89 57.20
CA SER A 298 -14.38 5.94 58.65
C SER A 298 -15.70 6.57 59.14
N ALA A 299 -16.47 5.79 59.90
CA ALA A 299 -17.66 6.25 60.60
C ALA A 299 -17.32 7.32 61.64
#